data_AF-A0A0S4QW38-F1
#
_entry.id   AF-A0A0S4QW38-F1
#
_cell.length_a   1.000
_cell.length_b   1.000
_cell.length_c   1.000
_cell.angle_alpha   90.00
_cell.angle_beta   90.00
_cell.angle_gamma   90.00
#
_symmetry.space_group_name_H-M   'P 1'
#
loop_
_entity.id
_entity.type
_entity.pdbx_description
1 polymer ?
#
loop_
_entity_poly.entity_id
_entity_poly.type
_entity_poly.pdbx_seq_one_letter_code
_entity_poly.pdbx_strand_id
1 'polypeptide(L)' 'MVSGRWTYVYRAVDQHGQVIDVLASERRDQAAARHFFAAAFTELAAAV' A
#
# COMPACT_ATOMS: atom_id res chain seq x y z
N MET A 1 -0.86 11.12 10.34
CA MET A 1 -1.41 10.54 11.58
C MET A 1 -2.75 9.91 11.24
N VAL A 2 -2.98 8.67 11.66
CA VAL A 2 -4.30 8.05 11.60
C VAL A 2 -4.84 8.06 13.03
N SER A 3 -6.00 8.68 13.25
CA SER A 3 -6.65 8.77 14.57
C SER A 3 -5.75 9.21 15.72
N GLY A 4 -4.90 10.21 15.51
CA GLY A 4 -4.03 10.74 16.56
C GLY A 4 -2.72 9.97 16.79
N ARG A 5 -2.45 8.90 16.02
CA ARG A 5 -1.26 8.05 16.17
C ARG A 5 -0.31 8.20 14.98
N TRP A 6 0.98 8.07 15.26
CA TRP A 6 2.01 7.87 14.23
C TRP A 6 1.89 6.45 13.68
N THR A 7 1.77 6.34 12.36
CA THR A 7 1.61 5.07 11.65
C THR A 7 2.52 5.07 10.43
N TYR A 8 3.04 3.90 10.09
CA TYR A 8 3.78 3.68 8.86
C TYR A 8 2.80 3.57 7.69
N VAL A 9 3.00 4.39 6.67
CA VAL A 9 2.16 4.39 5.47
C VAL A 9 2.97 3.88 4.30
N TYR A 10 2.48 2.82 3.68
CA TYR A 10 2.97 2.28 2.42
C TYR A 10 2.02 2.72 1.32
N ARG A 11 2.55 3.22 0.21
CA ARG A 11 1.75 3.65 -0.94
C ARG A 11 2.22 2.89 -2.18
N ALA A 12 1.29 2.30 -2.92
CA ALA A 12 1.52 1.87 -4.28
C ALA A 12 1.31 3.06 -5.20
N VAL A 13 2.31 3.32 -6.05
CA VAL A 13 2.33 4.47 -6.95
C VAL A 13 2.64 3.96 -8.34
N ASP A 14 1.88 4.42 -9.33
CA ASP A 14 2.13 4.08 -10.73
C ASP A 14 3.29 4.89 -11.34
N GLN A 15 3.61 4.58 -12.61
CA GLN A 15 4.66 5.24 -13.38
C GLN A 15 4.44 6.74 -13.62
N HIS A 16 3.21 7.23 -13.46
CA HIS A 16 2.84 8.64 -13.61
C HIS A 16 2.86 9.39 -12.27
N GLY A 17 3.17 8.69 -11.17
CA GLY A 17 3.18 9.25 -9.83
C GLY A 17 1.82 9.24 -9.14
N GLN A 18 0.80 8.58 -9.71
CA GLN A 18 -0.52 8.46 -9.11
C GLN A 18 -0.53 7.37 -8.05
N VAL A 19 -1.11 7.68 -6.88
CA VAL A 19 -1.31 6.69 -5.81
C VAL A 19 -2.48 5.80 -6.20
N ILE A 20 -2.20 4.51 -6.36
CA ILE A 20 -3.20 3.51 -6.76
C ILE A 20 -3.73 2.70 -5.57
N ASP A 21 -2.96 2.60 -4.48
CA ASP A 21 -3.40 1.96 -3.24
C ASP A 21 -2.58 2.45 -2.02
N VAL A 22 -3.12 2.30 -0.81
CA VAL A 22 -2.51 2.73 0.46
C VAL A 22 -2.72 1.72 1.59
N LEU A 23 -1.63 1.33 2.26
CA LEU A 23 -1.64 0.53 3.49
C LEU A 23 -1.12 1.36 4.66
N ALA A 24 -1.90 1.41 5.75
CA ALA A 24 -1.48 1.95 7.04
C ALA A 24 -1.16 0.80 8.01
N SER A 25 0.02 0.84 8.65
CA SER A 25 0.42 -0.11 9.68
C SER A 25 0.94 0.60 10.92
N GLU A 26 0.66 0.04 12.09
CA GLU A 26 1.19 0.55 13.36
C GLU A 26 2.69 0.25 13.52
N ARG A 27 3.19 -0.77 12.81
CA ARG A 27 4.59 -1.23 12.88
C ARG A 27 5.24 -1.20 11.51
N ARG A 28 6.57 -1.10 11.50
CA ARG A 28 7.35 -1.26 10.27
C ARG A 28 7.35 -2.74 9.89
N ASP A 29 6.38 -3.14 9.08
CA ASP A 29 6.14 -4.53 8.69
C ASP A 29 6.44 -4.73 7.21
N GLN A 30 7.56 -5.41 6.93
CA GLN A 30 7.98 -5.68 5.56
C GLN A 30 7.18 -6.80 4.91
N ALA A 31 6.67 -7.76 5.68
CA ALA A 31 5.85 -8.84 5.15
C ALA A 31 4.49 -8.29 4.70
N ALA A 32 3.85 -7.48 5.53
CA ALA A 32 2.60 -6.80 5.18
C ALA A 32 2.77 -5.92 3.92
N ALA A 33 3.87 -5.16 3.82
CA ALA A 33 4.17 -4.38 2.63
C ALA A 33 4.32 -5.25 1.37
N ARG A 34 5.00 -6.40 1.45
CA ARG A 34 5.16 -7.32 0.31
C ARG A 34 3.82 -7.89 -0.14
N HIS A 35 2.98 -8.34 0.79
CA HIS A 35 1.65 -8.86 0.48
C HIS A 35 0.75 -7.79 -0.15
N PHE A 36 0.79 -6.57 0.39
CA PHE A 36 0.06 -5.43 -0.14
C PHE A 36 0.43 -5.12 -1.59
N PHE A 37 1.72 -5.03 -1.93
CA PHE A 37 2.13 -4.79 -3.31
C PHE A 37 1.75 -5.95 -4.24
N ALA A 38 1.89 -7.21 -3.80
CA ALA A 38 1.47 -8.37 -4.59
C ALA A 38 -0.05 -8.37 -4.89
N ALA A 39 -0.87 -8.00 -3.90
CA ALA A 39 -2.31 -7.86 -4.07
C ALA A 39 -2.65 -6.74 -5.06
N ALA A 40 -2.06 -5.55 -4.92
CA ALA A 40 -2.29 -4.42 -5.80
C ALA A 40 -1.97 -4.75 -7.27
N PHE A 41 -0.91 -5.52 -7.56
CA PHE A 41 -0.60 -5.96 -8.91
C PHE A 41 -1.55 -7.05 -9.44
N THR A 42 -2.12 -7.87 -8.55
CA THR A 42 -3.07 -8.93 -8.92
C THR A 42 -4.45 -8.36 -9.21
N GLU A 43 -4.90 -7.40 -8.40
CA GLU A 43 -6.20 -6.74 -8.53
C GLU A 43 -6.24 -5.84 -9.79
N LEU A 44 -5.13 -5.16 -10.11
CA LEU A 44 -4.99 -4.43 -11.37
C LEU A 44 -5.06 -5.34 -12.60
N ALA A 45 -4.51 -6.56 -12.51
CA ALA A 45 -4.54 -7.53 -13.60
C ALA A 45 -5.92 -8.20 -13.80
N ALA A 46 -6.77 -8.19 -12.78
CA ALA A 46 -8.14 -8.71 -12.87
C ALA A 46 -9.16 -7.67 -13.40
N ALA A 47 -8.76 -6.40 -13.47
CA ALA A 47 -9.58 -5.28 -13.93
C ALA A 47 -9.39 -4.92 -15.42
N VAL A 48 -8.55 -5.68 -16.15
CA VAL A 48 -8.25 -5.55 -17.59
C VAL A 48 -8.62 -6.82 -18.35
#